data_AF-A0A8H7N757-F1
#
_entry.id   AF-A0A8H7N757-F1
#
_cell.length_a   1.000
_cell.length_b   1.000
_cell.length_c   1.000
_cell.angle_alpha   90.00
_cell.angle_beta   90.00
_cell.angle_gamma   90.00
#
_symmetry.space_group_name_H-M   'P 1'
#
loop_
_entity.id
_entity.type
_entity.pdbx_description
1 polymer ?
#
loop_
_entity_poly.entity_id
_entity_poly.type
_entity_poly.pdbx_seq_one_letter_code
_entity_poly.pdbx_strand_id
1 'polypeptide(L)' 'QKEATHRERVRMNAGMFNACEELRKVAGPGDRSEGYLYRVAMEKKGVWGLNAVPIEYARFQTDSPATTAWNHDWKR' A
#
# COMPACT_ATOMS: atom_id res chain seq x y z
N GLN A 1 -11.89 21.58 -2.57
CA GLN A 1 -11.47 20.33 -1.86
C GLN A 1 -11.63 19.08 -2.73
N LYS A 2 -12.83 18.77 -3.26
CA LYS A 2 -13.07 17.55 -4.08
C LYS A 2 -12.10 17.37 -5.25
N GLU A 3 -11.87 18.43 -6.04
CA GLU A 3 -10.97 18.37 -7.18
C GLU A 3 -9.51 18.09 -6.78
N ALA A 4 -9.02 18.72 -5.72
CA ALA A 4 -7.66 18.49 -5.21
C ALA A 4 -7.47 17.04 -4.75
N THR A 5 -8.44 16.48 -4.01
CA THR A 5 -8.42 15.06 -3.61
C THR A 5 -8.48 14.13 -4.81
N HIS A 6 -9.31 14.45 -5.82
CA HIS A 6 -9.40 13.66 -7.05
C HIS A 6 -8.07 13.67 -7.80
N ARG A 7 -7.47 14.86 -7.98
CA ARG A 7 -6.17 15.03 -8.63
C ARG A 7 -5.08 14.21 -7.94
N GLU A 8 -5.05 14.22 -6.61
CA GLU A 8 -4.07 13.46 -5.84
C GLU A 8 -4.26 11.94 -6.00
N ARG A 9 -5.51 11.45 -6.02
CA ARG A 9 -5.81 10.03 -6.31
C ARG A 9 -5.37 9.61 -7.70
N VAL A 10 -5.59 10.45 -8.70
CA VAL A 10 -5.12 10.22 -10.08
C VAL A 10 -3.59 10.17 -10.12
N ARG A 11 -2.90 11.09 -9.43
CA ARG A 11 -1.44 11.09 -9.31
C ARG A 11 -0.91 9.79 -8.71
N MET A 12 -1.49 9.35 -7.59
CA MET A 12 -1.12 8.08 -6.94
C MET A 12 -1.38 6.87 -7.85
N ASN A 13 -2.53 6.84 -8.52
CA ASN A 13 -2.88 5.76 -9.43
C ASN A 13 -1.92 5.69 -10.64
N ALA A 14 -1.59 6.83 -11.25
CA ALA A 14 -0.65 6.88 -12.37
C ALA A 14 0.76 6.41 -11.96
N GLY A 15 1.24 6.81 -10.77
CA GLY A 15 2.51 6.33 -10.23
C GLY A 15 2.52 4.81 -10.03
N MET A 16 1.45 4.25 -9.45
CA MET A 16 1.31 2.82 -9.27
C MET A 16 1.24 2.07 -10.60
N PHE A 17 0.48 2.60 -11.57
CA PHE A 17 0.37 2.00 -12.91
C PHE A 17 1.74 1.91 -13.60
N ASN A 18 2.49 3.03 -13.62
CA ASN A 18 3.82 3.06 -14.25
C ASN A 18 4.78 2.06 -13.58
N ALA A 19 4.78 1.99 -12.25
CA ALA A 19 5.61 1.02 -11.53
C ALA A 19 5.24 -0.43 -11.86
N CYS A 20 3.94 -0.74 -11.97
CA CYS A 20 3.48 -2.08 -12.33
C CYS A 20 3.80 -2.44 -13.78
N GLU A 21 3.73 -1.49 -14.73
CA GLU A 21 4.09 -1.73 -16.13
C GLU A 21 5.59 -2.01 -16.30
N GLU A 22 6.45 -1.35 -15.52
CA GLU A 22 7.87 -1.70 -15.50
C GLU A 22 8.09 -3.08 -14.87
N LEU A 23 7.42 -3.38 -13.75
CA LEU A 23 7.51 -4.70 -13.11
C LEU A 23 7.05 -5.85 -14.03
N ARG A 24 6.14 -5.58 -14.97
CA ARG A 24 5.66 -6.56 -15.94
C ARG A 24 6.73 -7.00 -16.94
N LYS A 25 7.69 -6.11 -17.24
CA LYS A 25 8.80 -6.34 -18.19
C LYS A 25 10.08 -6.82 -17.52
N VAL A 26 10.14 -6.78 -16.19
CA VAL A 26 11.33 -7.20 -15.43
C VAL A 26 11.43 -8.72 -15.43
N ALA A 27 12.60 -9.23 -15.82
CA ALA A 27 13.02 -10.61 -15.58
C ALA A 27 13.82 -10.71 -14.27
N GLY A 28 13.70 -11.84 -13.57
CA GLY A 28 14.33 -12.08 -12.27
C GLY A 28 13.39 -11.86 -11.07
N PRO A 29 13.90 -11.96 -9.83
CA PRO A 29 15.29 -12.23 -9.45
C PRO A 29 15.72 -13.68 -9.68
N GLY A 30 16.98 -13.90 -10.08
CA GLY A 30 17.49 -15.24 -10.43
C GLY A 30 16.84 -15.79 -11.70
N ASP A 31 16.53 -17.09 -11.71
CA ASP A 31 15.97 -17.80 -12.88
C ASP A 31 14.46 -17.57 -13.09
N ARG A 32 13.88 -16.57 -12.43
CA ARG A 32 12.45 -16.24 -12.56
C ARG A 32 12.18 -15.57 -13.89
N SER A 33 11.16 -16.07 -14.59
CA SER A 33 10.74 -15.53 -15.88
C SER A 33 10.21 -14.10 -15.78
N GLU A 34 10.25 -13.41 -16.91
CA GLU A 34 9.70 -12.07 -17.06
C GLU A 34 8.27 -11.94 -16.49
N GLY A 35 8.04 -10.85 -15.77
CA GLY A 35 6.75 -10.53 -15.17
C GLY A 35 6.37 -11.44 -13.99
N TYR A 36 7.28 -12.28 -13.49
CA TYR A 36 7.03 -13.10 -12.29
C TYR A 36 6.59 -12.25 -11.10
N LEU A 37 7.35 -11.21 -10.77
CA LEU A 37 7.03 -10.30 -9.67
C LEU A 37 5.70 -9.56 -9.89
N TYR A 38 5.40 -9.19 -11.13
CA TYR A 38 4.11 -8.59 -11.49
C TYR A 38 2.94 -9.54 -11.20
N ARG A 39 3.03 -10.80 -11.63
CA ARG A 39 1.99 -11.81 -11.37
C ARG A 39 1.78 -12.03 -9.88
N VAL A 40 2.86 -12.11 -9.11
CA VAL A 40 2.79 -12.26 -7.63
C VAL A 40 2.15 -11.02 -6.98
N ALA A 41 2.56 -9.81 -7.38
CA ALA A 41 2.02 -8.57 -6.81
C ALA A 41 0.52 -8.36 -7.09
N MET A 42 0.00 -8.94 -8.19
CA MET A 42 -1.42 -8.83 -8.54
C MET A 42 -2.33 -9.79 -7.76
N GLU A 43 -1.77 -10.78 -7.07
CA GLU A 43 -2.57 -11.70 -6.25
C GLU A 43 -3.31 -10.94 -5.13
N LYS A 44 -4.59 -11.27 -4.92
CA LYS A 44 -5.43 -10.66 -3.86
C LYS A 44 -5.55 -11.54 -2.61
N LYS A 45 -4.52 -12.34 -2.34
CA LYS A 45 -4.46 -13.22 -1.15
C LYS A 45 -4.52 -12.36 0.12
N GLY A 46 -5.43 -12.69 1.03
CA GLY A 46 -5.59 -11.99 2.32
C GLY A 46 -6.26 -10.61 2.24
N VAL A 47 -6.47 -10.03 1.06
CA VAL A 47 -7.03 -8.67 0.89
C VAL A 47 -8.50 -8.58 1.29
N TRP A 48 -9.26 -9.66 1.12
CA TRP A 48 -10.71 -9.69 1.39
C TRP A 48 -11.06 -10.38 2.73
N GLY A 49 -10.05 -10.77 3.51
CA GLY A 49 -10.25 -11.45 4.78
C GLY A 49 -10.49 -10.48 5.95
N LEU A 50 -10.91 -11.03 7.09
CA LEU A 50 -11.13 -10.24 8.32
C LEU A 50 -9.85 -9.58 8.85
N ASN A 51 -8.68 -10.12 8.52
CA ASN A 51 -7.37 -9.62 8.93
C ASN A 51 -6.67 -8.79 7.84
N ALA A 52 -7.39 -8.31 6.82
CA ALA A 52 -6.80 -7.57 5.70
C ALA A 52 -6.21 -6.22 6.10
N VAL A 53 -6.85 -5.54 7.06
CA VAL A 53 -6.39 -4.25 7.60
C VAL A 53 -6.19 -4.40 9.11
N PRO A 54 -4.97 -4.19 9.64
CA PRO A 54 -4.73 -4.24 11.08
C PRO A 54 -5.59 -3.20 11.80
N ILE A 55 -6.37 -3.64 12.80
CA ILE A 55 -7.30 -2.77 13.53
C ILE A 55 -6.60 -1.60 14.22
N GLU A 56 -5.34 -1.78 14.62
CA GLU A 56 -4.51 -0.74 15.25
C GLU A 56 -4.22 0.45 14.32
N TYR A 57 -4.23 0.24 13.00
CA TYR A 57 -4.05 1.29 11.99
C TYR A 57 -5.36 1.94 11.55
N ALA A 58 -6.51 1.34 11.85
CA ALA A 58 -7.83 1.91 11.53
C ALA A 58 -8.26 3.01 12.54
N ARG A 59 -7.31 3.65 13.22
CA ARG A 59 -7.57 4.70 14.22
C ARG A 59 -8.07 5.98 13.55
N PHE A 60 -9.11 6.57 14.12
CA PHE A 60 -9.63 7.86 13.67
C PHE A 60 -8.72 9.01 14.10
N GLN A 61 -8.74 10.07 13.30
CA GLN A 61 -8.14 11.35 13.70
C GLN A 61 -8.97 11.97 14.84
N THR A 62 -8.28 12.64 15.76
CA THR A 62 -8.88 13.32 16.92
C THR A 62 -8.54 14.81 16.88
N ASP A 63 -9.38 15.65 17.47
CA ASP A 63 -9.22 17.12 17.43
C ASP A 63 -7.98 17.60 18.20
N SER A 64 -7.55 16.85 19.22
CA SER A 64 -6.33 17.11 19.98
C SER A 64 -5.59 15.80 20.28
N PRO A 65 -4.25 15.82 20.36
CA PRO A 65 -3.48 14.62 20.64
C PRO A 65 -3.73 14.11 22.06
N ALA A 66 -3.54 12.79 22.26
CA ALA A 66 -3.51 12.20 23.59
C ALA A 66 -2.28 12.67 24.40
N THR A 67 -2.31 12.49 25.72
CA THR A 67 -1.16 12.77 26.62
C THR A 67 0.13 12.11 26.13
N THR A 68 0.02 10.89 25.59
CA THR A 68 1.11 10.21 24.89
C THR A 68 0.68 9.97 23.44
N ALA A 69 1.16 10.83 22.53
CA ALA A 69 0.76 10.78 21.13
C ALA A 69 1.32 9.56 20.36
N TRP A 70 2.51 9.08 20.75
CA TRP A 70 3.19 7.97 20.10
C TRP A 70 3.94 7.11 21.11
N ASN A 71 3.85 5.78 20.96
CA ASN A 71 4.58 4.84 21.81
C ASN A 71 5.95 4.55 21.18
N HIS A 72 6.99 5.22 21.67
CA HIS A 72 8.38 5.00 21.22
C HIS A 72 9.00 3.70 21.77
N ASP A 73 8.39 3.10 22.79
CA ASP A 73 8.91 1.90 23.45
C ASP A 73 8.37 0.59 22.85
N TRP A 74 7.56 0.66 21.79
CA TRP A 74 7.01 -0.51 21.12
C TRP A 74 8.10 -1.53 20.76
N LYS A 75 7.87 -2.79 21.14
CA LYS A 75 8.72 -3.95 20.83
C LYS A 75 7.89 -5.00 20.08
N ARG A 76 8.58 -5.79 19.25
CA ARG A 76 8.00 -6.83 18.40
C ARG A 76 7.72 -8.11 19.18
#